data_AF-A0A924Y0C7-F1
#
_entry.id   AF-A0A924Y0C7-F1
#
_cell.length_a   1.000
_cell.length_b   1.000
_cell.length_c   1.000
_cell.angle_alpha   90.00
_cell.angle_beta   90.00
_cell.angle_gamma   90.00
#
_symmetry.space_group_name_H-M   'P 1'
#
loop_
_entity.id
_entity.type
_entity.pdbx_description
1 polymer ?
#
loop_
_entity_poly.entity_id
_entity_poly.type
_entity_poly.pdbx_seq_one_letter_code
_entity_poly.pdbx_strand_id
1 'polypeptide(L)'
;MPLDESQLAFDTLAVHAGQTPDPHTTARAVPIYQTTSYVFNDADHAANLFGLKEFGNIYTRLMNPTTDVFEKRVAALEGGIGALTAASGQAAETLGILNIVNAGDHIVSSSAVYGG
;
A
#
# COMPACT_ATOMS: atom_id res chain seq x y z
N MET A 1 -13.49 7.25 -18.42
CA MET A 1 -12.37 6.37 -18.84
C MET A 1 -11.29 6.50 -17.77
N PRO A 2 -10.88 5.41 -17.11
CA PRO A 2 -9.69 5.48 -16.27
C PRO A 2 -8.52 5.91 -17.16
N LEU A 3 -7.78 6.93 -16.75
CA LEU A 3 -6.60 7.39 -17.48
C LEU A 3 -5.54 6.30 -17.40
N ASP A 4 -4.81 6.06 -18.49
CA ASP A 4 -3.62 5.22 -18.45
C ASP A 4 -2.54 5.96 -17.66
N GLU A 5 -2.32 5.54 -16.41
CA GLU A 5 -1.37 6.18 -15.50
C GLU A 5 0.06 6.17 -16.07
N SER A 6 0.40 5.22 -16.95
CA SER A 6 1.73 5.16 -17.58
C SER A 6 2.01 6.32 -18.56
N GLN A 7 0.97 7.06 -18.96
CA GLN A 7 1.07 8.18 -19.89
C GLN A 7 0.94 9.55 -19.22
N LEU A 8 0.75 9.59 -17.90
CA LEU A 8 0.57 10.85 -17.16
C LEU A 8 1.91 11.39 -16.64
N ALA A 9 2.01 12.72 -16.58
CA ALA A 9 3.17 13.38 -15.98
C ALA A 9 3.19 13.22 -14.45
N PHE A 10 4.40 13.30 -13.86
CA PHE A 10 4.63 13.17 -12.42
C PHE A 10 3.68 14.01 -11.57
N ASP A 11 3.51 15.30 -11.90
CA ASP A 11 2.65 16.22 -11.13
C ASP A 11 1.17 15.79 -11.17
N THR A 12 0.73 15.17 -12.27
CA THR A 12 -0.64 14.64 -12.37
C THR A 12 -0.79 13.38 -11.53
N LEU A 13 0.20 12.47 -11.57
CA LEU A 13 0.22 11.26 -10.74
C LEU A 13 0.25 11.59 -9.25
N ALA A 14 1.03 12.60 -8.84
CA ALA A 14 1.16 13.03 -7.45
C ALA A 14 -0.18 13.49 -6.85
N VAL A 15 -1.10 13.96 -7.69
CA VAL A 15 -2.44 14.39 -7.27
C VAL A 15 -3.49 13.29 -7.44
N HIS A 16 -3.39 12.46 -8.49
CA HIS A 16 -4.51 11.62 -8.95
C HIS A 16 -4.27 10.12 -8.88
N ALA A 17 -3.03 9.63 -8.89
CA ALA A 17 -2.78 8.20 -8.96
C ALA A 17 -3.33 7.47 -7.72
N GLY A 18 -3.79 6.23 -7.95
CA GLY A 18 -4.25 5.33 -6.89
C GLY A 18 -5.64 5.63 -6.31
N GLN A 19 -6.33 6.69 -6.74
CA GLN A 19 -7.66 7.03 -6.23
C GLN A 19 -8.70 7.24 -7.35
N THR A 20 -9.92 6.81 -7.08
CA THR A 20 -11.12 7.16 -7.85
C THR A 20 -12.12 7.86 -6.93
N PRO A 21 -13.01 8.73 -7.43
CA PRO A 21 -14.09 9.29 -6.62
C PRO A 21 -14.87 8.19 -5.91
N ASP A 22 -15.25 8.43 -4.65
CA ASP A 22 -16.01 7.47 -3.86
C ASP A 22 -17.34 7.14 -4.56
N PRO A 23 -17.62 5.87 -4.91
CA PRO A 23 -18.83 5.51 -5.65
C PRO A 23 -20.11 5.69 -4.82
N HIS A 24 -20.02 5.77 -3.49
CA HIS A 24 -21.19 5.88 -2.62
C HIS A 24 -21.64 7.32 -2.38
N THR A 25 -20.69 8.25 -2.20
CA THR A 25 -20.99 9.64 -1.84
C THR A 25 -20.57 10.66 -2.91
N THR A 26 -19.86 10.23 -3.96
CA THR A 26 -19.24 11.08 -4.98
C THR A 26 -18.15 12.02 -4.47
N ALA A 27 -17.66 11.80 -3.25
CA ALA A 27 -16.53 12.55 -2.71
C ALA A 27 -15.27 12.40 -3.57
N ARG A 28 -14.61 13.52 -3.87
CA ARG A 28 -13.35 13.54 -4.61
C ARG A 28 -12.14 13.26 -3.72
N ALA A 29 -12.18 13.78 -2.49
CA ALA A 29 -11.16 13.47 -1.48
C ALA A 29 -11.35 12.05 -0.98
N VAL A 30 -10.24 11.36 -0.72
CA VAL A 30 -10.24 9.99 -0.19
C VAL A 30 -10.84 10.00 1.22
N PRO A 31 -11.88 9.20 1.49
CA PRO A 31 -12.39 9.03 2.84
C PRO A 31 -11.31 8.48 3.77
N ILE A 32 -11.32 8.94 5.03
CA ILE A 32 -10.40 8.43 6.06
C ILE A 32 -11.03 7.19 6.70
N TYR A 33 -10.52 6.01 6.36
CA TYR A 33 -10.94 4.74 6.93
C TYR A 33 -10.24 4.49 8.27
N GLN A 34 -10.57 5.31 9.27
CA GLN A 34 -10.03 5.22 10.64
C GLN A 34 -10.66 4.06 11.43
N THR A 35 -10.40 2.83 11.01
CA THR A 35 -10.88 1.60 11.65
C THR A 35 -9.72 0.63 11.87
N THR A 36 -9.90 -0.32 12.78
CA THR A 36 -8.96 -1.44 12.96
C THR A 36 -9.35 -2.67 12.15
N SER A 37 -10.65 -2.98 12.07
CA SER A 37 -11.19 -4.21 11.47
C SER A 37 -12.31 -3.94 10.47
N TYR A 38 -12.58 -4.91 9.60
CA TYR A 38 -13.64 -4.88 8.60
C TYR A 38 -14.63 -6.02 8.83
N VAL A 39 -15.92 -5.76 8.57
CA VAL A 39 -16.99 -6.74 8.73
C VAL A 39 -17.02 -7.66 7.52
N PHE A 40 -17.24 -8.95 7.74
CA PHE A 40 -17.46 -9.94 6.68
C PHE A 40 -18.95 -10.09 6.39
N ASN A 41 -19.30 -10.33 5.12
CA ASN A 41 -20.67 -10.62 4.72
C ASN A 41 -21.19 -11.92 5.37
N ASP A 42 -20.35 -12.95 5.40
CA ASP A 42 -20.59 -14.24 6.03
C ASP A 42 -19.24 -14.98 6.28
N ALA A 43 -19.32 -16.23 6.76
CA ALA A 43 -18.15 -17.05 7.07
C ALA A 43 -17.37 -17.50 5.81
N ASP A 44 -18.06 -17.70 4.68
CA ASP A 44 -17.43 -18.12 3.42
C ASP A 44 -16.64 -16.96 2.80
N HIS A 45 -17.18 -15.74 2.84
CA HIS A 45 -16.46 -14.51 2.48
C HIS A 45 -15.20 -14.34 3.33
N ALA A 46 -15.28 -14.53 4.65
CA ALA A 46 -14.09 -14.48 5.51
C ALA A 46 -13.03 -15.52 5.09
N ALA A 47 -13.46 -16.77 4.87
CA ALA A 47 -12.55 -17.84 4.43
C ALA A 47 -11.90 -17.55 3.07
N ASN A 48 -12.64 -16.93 2.13
CA ASN A 48 -12.11 -16.53 0.83
C ASN A 48 -11.05 -15.43 0.95
N LEU A 49 -11.27 -14.41 1.79
CA LEU A 49 -10.30 -13.34 2.03
C LEU A 49 -9.00 -13.88 2.65
N PHE A 50 -9.10 -14.69 3.71
CA PHE A 50 -7.91 -15.27 4.35
C PHE A 50 -7.20 -16.31 3.47
N GLY A 51 -7.95 -17.00 2.61
CA GLY A 51 -7.41 -17.93 1.62
C GLY A 51 -6.89 -17.27 0.34
N LEU A 52 -6.88 -15.93 0.25
CA LEU A 52 -6.48 -15.14 -0.92
C LEU A 52 -7.23 -15.53 -2.21
N LYS A 53 -8.48 -16.03 -2.07
CA LYS A 53 -9.37 -16.36 -3.18
C LYS A 53 -10.19 -15.15 -3.65
N GLU A 54 -10.29 -14.16 -2.79
CA GLU A 54 -11.00 -12.89 -3.01
C GLU A 54 -10.15 -11.75 -2.45
N PHE A 55 -10.20 -10.59 -3.12
CA PHE A 55 -9.55 -9.38 -2.63
C PHE A 55 -10.50 -8.59 -1.74
N GLY A 56 -10.03 -8.14 -0.59
CA GLY A 56 -10.83 -7.33 0.32
C GLY A 56 -10.13 -7.11 1.65
N ASN A 57 -10.61 -6.13 2.40
CA ASN A 57 -10.00 -5.73 3.66
C ASN A 57 -10.37 -6.67 4.81
N ILE A 58 -9.40 -7.00 5.65
CA ILE A 58 -9.58 -7.85 6.83
C ILE A 58 -9.30 -7.07 8.11
N TYR A 59 -8.10 -6.48 8.19
CA TYR A 59 -7.60 -5.76 9.36
C TYR A 59 -6.56 -4.73 8.94
N THR A 60 -6.59 -3.53 9.51
CA THR A 60 -5.78 -2.37 9.09
C THR A 60 -4.26 -2.61 9.15
N ARG A 61 -3.78 -3.49 10.03
CA ARG A 61 -2.35 -3.88 10.03
C ARG A 61 -1.92 -4.60 8.75
N LEU A 62 -2.86 -5.23 8.03
CA LEU A 62 -2.60 -5.92 6.77
C LEU A 62 -2.86 -5.01 5.57
N MET A 63 -3.97 -4.27 5.60
CA MET A 63 -4.43 -3.40 4.51
C MET A 63 -5.50 -2.41 5.00
N ASN A 64 -5.51 -1.22 4.41
CA ASN A 64 -6.50 -0.18 4.70
C ASN A 64 -6.72 0.66 3.42
N PRO A 65 -7.96 0.99 3.02
CA PRO A 65 -8.20 1.71 1.78
C PRO A 65 -7.56 3.11 1.71
N THR A 66 -7.44 3.82 2.83
CA THR A 66 -6.74 5.12 2.85
C THR A 66 -5.25 4.93 2.59
N THR A 67 -4.64 3.90 3.20
CA THR A 67 -3.23 3.55 3.02
C THR A 67 -2.95 3.00 1.62
N ASP A 68 -3.84 2.17 1.08
CA ASP A 68 -3.73 1.59 -0.27
C ASP A 68 -3.66 2.65 -1.38
N VAL A 69 -4.40 3.75 -1.25
CA VAL A 69 -4.28 4.90 -2.16
C VAL A 69 -2.87 5.49 -2.14
N PHE A 70 -2.28 5.66 -0.95
CA PHE A 70 -0.92 6.15 -0.81
C PHE A 70 0.09 5.16 -1.43
N GLU A 71 -0.06 3.87 -1.17
CA GLU A 71 0.81 2.81 -1.70
C GLU A 71 0.77 2.78 -3.23
N LYS A 72 -0.42 2.78 -3.83
CA LYS A 72 -0.60 2.84 -5.29
C LYS A 72 0.01 4.11 -5.88
N ARG A 73 -0.14 5.25 -5.21
CA ARG A 73 0.44 6.52 -5.68
C ARG A 73 1.96 6.51 -5.65
N VAL A 74 2.57 6.04 -4.57
CA VAL A 74 4.03 5.92 -4.48
C VAL A 74 4.55 4.94 -5.53
N ALA A 75 3.88 3.80 -5.72
CA ALA A 75 4.24 2.84 -6.77
C ALA A 75 4.19 3.48 -8.17
N ALA A 76 3.15 4.24 -8.49
CA ALA A 76 3.02 4.94 -9.77
C ALA A 76 4.12 6.01 -9.97
N LEU A 77 4.47 6.76 -8.92
CA LEU A 77 5.51 7.80 -8.99
C LEU A 77 6.93 7.24 -9.16
N GLU A 78 7.21 6.10 -8.52
CA GLU A 78 8.53 5.42 -8.58
C GLU A 78 8.64 4.42 -9.74
N GLY A 79 7.54 4.17 -10.47
CA GLY A 79 7.50 3.16 -11.53
C GLY A 79 7.55 1.71 -11.03
N GLY A 80 7.20 1.48 -9.76
CA GLY A 80 7.15 0.15 -9.14
C GLY A 80 5.84 -0.59 -9.41
N ILE A 81 5.85 -1.92 -9.27
CA ILE A 81 4.64 -2.75 -9.41
C ILE A 81 3.74 -2.75 -8.17
N GLY A 82 4.22 -2.16 -7.07
CA GLY A 82 3.53 -2.06 -5.79
C GLY A 82 4.38 -1.31 -4.77
N ALA A 83 3.77 -0.91 -3.66
CA ALA A 83 4.45 -0.30 -2.52
C ALA A 83 3.81 -0.78 -1.21
N LEU A 84 4.49 -0.54 -0.09
CA LEU A 84 4.01 -0.87 1.25
C LEU A 84 4.31 0.28 2.21
N THR A 85 3.29 0.74 2.92
CA THR A 85 3.43 1.80 3.93
C THR A 85 3.89 1.21 5.25
N ALA A 86 4.89 1.84 5.86
CA ALA A 86 5.35 1.52 7.21
C ALA A 86 5.11 2.70 8.16
N ALA A 87 5.18 2.42 9.47
CA ALA A 87 5.02 3.44 10.50
C ALA A 87 6.17 4.49 10.51
N SER A 88 7.33 4.17 9.94
CA SER A 88 8.49 5.05 9.83
C SER A 88 9.43 4.60 8.71
N GLY A 89 10.38 5.46 8.31
CA GLY A 89 11.44 5.09 7.37
C GLY A 89 12.29 3.92 7.87
N GLN A 90 12.67 3.94 9.16
CA GLN A 90 13.41 2.84 9.79
C GLN A 90 12.62 1.52 9.79
N ALA A 91 11.30 1.56 9.97
CA ALA A 91 10.46 0.36 9.84
C ALA A 91 10.40 -0.14 8.39
N ALA A 92 10.35 0.75 7.40
CA ALA A 92 10.39 0.37 5.99
C ALA A 92 11.72 -0.33 5.62
N GLU A 93 12.85 0.26 6.02
CA GLU A 93 14.19 -0.33 5.82
C GLU A 93 14.30 -1.69 6.52
N THR A 94 13.87 -1.78 7.77
CA THR A 94 13.91 -3.02 8.56
C THR A 94 13.06 -4.11 7.90
N LEU A 95 11.82 -3.81 7.50
CA LEU A 95 10.94 -4.77 6.82
C LEU A 95 11.53 -5.21 5.47
N GLY A 96 12.06 -4.27 4.69
CA GLY A 96 12.69 -4.57 3.40
C GLY A 96 13.89 -5.52 3.53
N ILE A 97 14.76 -5.25 4.51
CA ILE A 97 15.94 -6.08 4.77
C ILE A 97 15.55 -7.45 5.32
N LEU A 98 14.77 -7.50 6.41
CA LEU A 98 14.43 -8.75 7.09
C LEU A 98 13.57 -9.70 6.24
N ASN A 99 12.89 -9.20 5.21
CA ASN A 99 12.16 -10.05 4.28
C ASN A 99 13.05 -10.78 3.26
N ILE A 100 14.30 -10.33 3.06
CA ILE A 100 15.19 -10.90 2.03
C ILE A 100 16.48 -11.51 2.59
N VAL A 101 16.82 -11.26 3.86
CA VAL A 101 18.04 -11.80 4.50
C VAL A 101 17.72 -12.76 5.63
N ASN A 102 18.58 -13.76 5.80
CA ASN A 102 18.54 -14.77 6.86
C ASN A 102 19.89 -14.88 7.58
N ALA A 103 19.94 -15.70 8.63
CA ALA A 103 21.19 -16.00 9.33
C ALA A 103 22.21 -16.65 8.38
N GLY A 104 23.37 -16.00 8.22
CA GLY A 104 24.44 -16.43 7.31
C GLY A 104 24.55 -15.58 6.05
N ASP A 105 23.56 -14.73 5.74
CA ASP A 105 23.63 -13.79 4.62
C ASP A 105 24.52 -12.57 4.94
N HIS A 106 24.87 -11.80 3.91
CA HIS A 106 25.72 -10.62 4.04
C HIS A 106 25.14 -9.42 3.27
N ILE A 107 25.19 -8.23 3.88
CA ILE A 107 24.76 -6.96 3.28
C ILE A 107 25.98 -6.09 3.05
N VAL A 108 26.17 -5.59 1.83
CA VAL A 108 27.16 -4.55 1.52
C VAL A 108 26.45 -3.20 1.62
N SER A 109 26.99 -2.28 2.43
CA SER A 109 26.43 -0.94 2.64
C SER A 109 27.48 0.15 2.43
N SER A 110 27.00 1.35 2.10
CA SER A 110 27.82 2.57 2.10
C SER A 110 28.32 2.86 3.52
N SER A 111 29.50 3.49 3.64
CA SER A 111 29.97 4.01 4.94
C SER A 111 29.24 5.29 5.36
N ALA A 112 28.54 5.94 4.45
CA ALA A 112 27.78 7.17 4.67
C ALA A 112 26.27 6.86 4.63
N VAL A 113 25.77 6.22 5.68
CA VAL A 113 24.35 5.92 5.86
C VAL A 113 23.75 6.80 6.95
N TYR A 114 22.43 6.98 6.91
CA TYR A 114 21.68 7.60 7.99
C TYR A 114 21.81 6.75 9.28
N GLY A 115 21.96 7.40 10.43
CA GLY A 115 22.31 6.75 11.70
C GLY A 115 21.16 6.12 12.48
N GLY A 116 19.91 6.31 12.03
CA GLY A 116 18.70 5.99 12.79
C GLY A 116 18.02 7.23 13.35
#